data_AF-A0A352INH2-F1
#
_entry.id   AF-A0A352INH2-F1
#
_cell.length_a   1.000
_cell.length_b   1.000
_cell.length_c   1.000
_cell.angle_alpha   90.00
_cell.angle_beta   90.00
_cell.angle_gamma   90.00
#
_symmetry.space_group_name_H-M   'P 1'
#
loop_
_entity.id
_entity.type
_entity.pdbx_description
1 polymer ?
#
loop_
_entity_poly.entity_id
_entity_poly.type
_entity_poly.pdbx_seq_one_letter_code
_entity_poly.pdbx_strand_id
1 'polypeptide(L)'
;MSHSGPDAKADPSAWRALQDSLTANGERRLVLLEGDREQNLRWLSGLLPGLEIQSGLWTGPADHSPDTRLTRVTPPGARKWLGCEVSLIVWDGWHGNPPDAFAALSGALTAGGLLFWLMPPLAEWSRFADPDYSRTGLEHGPNHPFAARMADLLADDDAVIRVSPDRPESRPPVPPLPEKRFRIAATRDQEQLVQRLVRFGLGRRRRPLVVTADRGRGKSAAMGMAAAELLRQGRQDIVVTAPSEQNVETLFRHARESLGDELAEASPGILASRTGGRLRFMPVRDLLALRPEAEVVLVDEAAAIPAPLLKSVLLGWPRVAFATTVHGYEGAGRGFAIRFRQVLDQSTPQWQSVTLSEPVRWAMNDPLEALISRLFLLEA
;
A
#
# COMPACT_ATOMS: atom_id res chain seq x y z
N MET A 1 19.28 41.04 -22.94
CA MET A 1 20.16 39.88 -23.18
C MET A 1 19.58 38.72 -22.40
N SER A 2 18.77 37.90 -23.06
CA SER A 2 18.16 36.70 -22.48
C SER A 2 19.21 35.60 -22.44
N HIS A 3 19.67 35.25 -21.25
CA HIS A 3 20.46 34.03 -21.07
C HIS A 3 19.53 32.82 -21.21
N SER A 4 19.42 32.33 -22.45
CA SER A 4 19.07 30.95 -22.73
C SER A 4 20.26 30.08 -22.32
N GLY A 5 20.32 29.70 -21.04
CA GLY A 5 21.14 28.57 -20.60
C GLY A 5 20.63 27.28 -21.26
N PRO A 6 21.47 26.25 -21.42
CA PRO A 6 21.04 24.99 -22.00
C PRO A 6 19.96 24.38 -21.08
N ASP A 7 18.71 24.31 -21.56
CA ASP A 7 17.66 23.53 -20.90
C ASP A 7 18.21 22.10 -20.74
N ALA A 8 18.51 21.69 -19.51
CA ALA A 8 18.91 20.33 -19.19
C ALA A 8 17.71 19.41 -19.44
N LYS A 9 17.52 18.99 -20.69
CA LYS A 9 16.42 18.10 -21.08
C LYS A 9 16.68 16.73 -20.46
N ALA A 10 15.70 16.23 -19.73
CA ALA A 10 15.69 14.85 -19.26
C ALA A 10 15.88 13.90 -20.45
N ASP A 11 16.72 12.88 -20.33
CA ASP A 11 16.96 11.85 -21.36
C ASP A 11 15.96 10.69 -21.17
N PRO A 12 14.82 10.66 -21.88
CA PRO A 12 13.75 9.73 -21.54
C PRO A 12 14.15 8.28 -21.81
N SER A 13 15.14 8.05 -22.66
CA SER A 13 15.65 6.71 -22.97
C SER A 13 16.36 6.07 -21.77
N ALA A 14 17.16 6.85 -21.04
CA ALA A 14 17.85 6.40 -19.84
C ALA A 14 16.86 6.09 -18.71
N TRP A 15 15.82 6.90 -18.56
CA TRP A 15 14.78 6.68 -17.56
C TRP A 15 13.87 5.48 -17.88
N ARG A 16 13.62 5.20 -19.16
CA ARG A 16 12.92 3.96 -19.55
C ARG A 16 13.77 2.72 -19.27
N ALA A 17 15.07 2.77 -19.59
CA ALA A 17 16.00 1.70 -19.25
C ALA A 17 16.07 1.45 -17.72
N LEU A 18 15.96 2.52 -16.92
CA LEU A 18 15.78 2.39 -15.47
C LEU A 18 14.49 1.64 -15.13
N GLN A 19 13.32 2.03 -15.67
CA GLN A 19 12.05 1.34 -15.39
C GLN A 19 12.11 -0.16 -15.74
N ASP A 20 12.73 -0.49 -16.87
CA ASP A 20 12.92 -1.88 -17.31
C ASP A 20 13.81 -2.68 -16.35
N SER A 21 14.94 -2.08 -15.94
CA SER A 21 15.84 -2.70 -14.98
C SER A 21 15.18 -2.88 -13.60
N LEU A 22 14.48 -1.87 -13.11
CA LEU A 22 13.75 -1.93 -11.85
C LEU A 22 12.65 -2.98 -11.88
N THR A 23 11.91 -3.10 -12.99
CA THR A 23 10.90 -4.14 -13.18
C THR A 23 11.54 -5.53 -13.12
N ALA A 24 12.67 -5.71 -13.80
CA ALA A 24 13.40 -6.97 -13.80
C ALA A 24 13.96 -7.33 -12.41
N ASN A 25 14.40 -6.35 -11.63
CA ASN A 25 14.92 -6.54 -10.27
C ASN A 25 13.81 -6.64 -9.21
N GLY A 26 12.58 -6.22 -9.53
CA GLY A 26 11.50 -6.13 -8.56
C GLY A 26 11.60 -4.90 -7.66
N GLU A 27 12.29 -3.86 -8.10
CA GLU A 27 12.63 -2.71 -7.27
C GLU A 27 11.84 -1.46 -7.67
N ARG A 28 11.83 -0.48 -6.78
CA ARG A 28 11.22 0.84 -6.92
C ARG A 28 12.26 1.88 -6.54
N ARG A 29 12.05 3.12 -6.99
CA ARG A 29 12.97 4.23 -6.70
C ARG A 29 12.24 5.50 -6.31
N LEU A 30 12.83 6.20 -5.34
CA LEU A 30 12.52 7.60 -5.06
C LEU A 30 13.40 8.46 -5.96
N VAL A 31 12.78 9.40 -6.66
CA VAL A 31 13.44 10.45 -7.42
C VAL A 31 13.17 11.77 -6.72
N LEU A 32 14.20 12.34 -6.11
CA LEU A 32 14.08 13.63 -5.44
C LEU A 32 14.40 14.74 -6.44
N LEU A 33 13.39 15.53 -6.78
CA LEU A 33 13.53 16.73 -7.61
C LEU A 33 13.73 17.93 -6.69
N GLU A 34 14.97 18.39 -6.62
CA GLU A 34 15.42 19.45 -5.72
C GLU A 34 15.51 20.78 -6.46
N GLY A 35 14.99 21.83 -5.84
CA GLY A 35 15.15 23.21 -6.33
C GLY A 35 13.81 23.89 -6.59
N ASP A 36 13.81 24.79 -7.56
CA ASP A 36 12.62 25.57 -7.91
C ASP A 36 11.47 24.69 -8.43
N ARG A 37 10.27 24.91 -7.88
CA ARG A 37 9.08 24.11 -8.18
C ARG A 37 8.71 24.15 -9.66
N GLU A 38 8.72 25.33 -10.28
CA GLU A 38 8.30 25.50 -11.68
C GLU A 38 9.29 24.84 -12.64
N GLN A 39 10.59 24.92 -12.35
CA GLN A 39 11.62 24.19 -13.09
C GLN A 39 11.47 22.68 -12.97
N ASN A 40 11.23 22.17 -11.76
CA ASN A 40 10.96 20.74 -11.53
C ASN A 40 9.75 20.25 -12.32
N LEU A 41 8.67 21.02 -12.36
CA LEU A 41 7.49 20.69 -13.15
C LEU A 41 7.76 20.71 -14.65
N ARG A 42 8.48 21.71 -15.16
CA ARG A 42 8.87 21.76 -16.59
C ARG A 42 9.74 20.58 -16.99
N TRP A 43 10.70 20.21 -16.13
CA TRP A 43 11.55 19.05 -16.35
C TRP A 43 10.72 17.75 -16.39
N LEU A 44 9.79 17.57 -15.45
CA LEU A 44 8.87 16.43 -15.44
C LEU A 44 7.99 16.38 -16.69
N SER A 45 7.38 17.50 -17.09
CA SER A 45 6.56 17.55 -18.31
C SER A 45 7.35 17.17 -19.57
N GLY A 46 8.66 17.41 -19.59
CA GLY A 46 9.55 16.94 -20.65
C GLY A 46 9.85 15.43 -20.58
N LEU A 47 9.99 14.88 -19.37
CA LEU A 47 10.35 13.47 -19.14
C LEU A 47 9.16 12.52 -19.29
N LEU A 48 8.05 12.81 -18.61
CA LEU A 48 6.92 11.89 -18.43
C LEU A 48 6.36 11.32 -19.74
N PRO A 49 6.25 12.08 -20.86
CA PRO A 49 5.80 11.52 -22.14
C PRO A 49 6.64 10.36 -22.64
N GLY A 50 7.92 10.28 -22.26
CA GLY A 50 8.82 9.18 -22.62
C GLY A 50 8.78 7.98 -21.68
N LEU A 51 8.07 8.05 -20.55
CA LEU A 51 7.97 6.96 -19.58
C LEU A 51 6.75 6.07 -19.82
N GLU A 52 6.88 4.82 -19.40
CA GLU A 52 5.76 3.91 -19.32
C GLU A 52 4.93 4.19 -18.06
N ILE A 53 3.70 4.64 -18.27
CA ILE A 53 2.75 4.96 -17.19
C ILE A 53 1.48 4.16 -17.44
N GLN A 54 1.30 3.07 -16.70
CA GLN A 54 0.05 2.30 -16.70
C GLN A 54 -1.01 2.99 -15.83
N SER A 55 -0.60 3.43 -14.64
CA SER A 55 -1.41 4.18 -13.70
C SER A 55 -0.51 5.13 -12.93
N GLY A 56 -0.81 6.43 -12.99
CA GLY A 56 0.00 7.49 -12.41
C GLY A 56 -0.80 8.38 -11.48
N LEU A 57 -0.17 8.83 -10.38
CA LEU A 57 -0.79 9.73 -9.40
C LEU A 57 -0.10 11.09 -9.36
N TRP A 58 -0.86 12.14 -9.09
CA TRP A 58 -0.38 13.51 -8.88
C TRP A 58 -1.00 14.12 -7.63
N THR A 59 -0.18 14.68 -6.73
CA THR A 59 -0.70 15.24 -5.46
C THR A 59 -0.91 16.76 -5.42
N GLY A 60 -0.39 17.48 -6.41
CA GLY A 60 -0.51 18.95 -6.45
C GLY A 60 -1.84 19.47 -7.05
N PRO A 61 -1.90 20.77 -7.37
CA PRO A 61 -3.05 21.42 -8.01
C PRO A 61 -3.37 20.82 -9.39
N ALA A 62 -4.66 20.74 -9.73
CA ALA A 62 -5.11 20.07 -10.96
C ALA A 62 -4.60 20.75 -12.24
N ASP A 63 -4.56 22.07 -12.23
CA ASP A 63 -4.06 22.95 -13.28
C ASP A 63 -2.53 22.89 -13.48
N HIS A 64 -1.81 22.32 -12.51
CA HIS A 64 -0.36 22.15 -12.55
C HIS A 64 0.08 20.71 -12.80
N SER A 65 -0.83 19.81 -13.20
CA SER A 65 -0.45 18.42 -13.49
C SER A 65 0.58 18.36 -14.62
N PRO A 66 1.75 17.73 -14.42
CA PRO A 66 2.80 17.72 -15.43
C PRO A 66 2.49 16.80 -16.63
N ASP A 67 1.53 15.88 -16.49
CA ASP A 67 1.07 14.95 -17.53
C ASP A 67 -0.43 14.65 -17.35
N THR A 68 -1.16 14.52 -18.46
CA THR A 68 -2.62 14.32 -18.46
C THR A 68 -3.04 12.90 -18.07
N ARG A 69 -2.10 11.94 -18.08
CA ARG A 69 -2.33 10.56 -17.63
C ARG A 69 -2.33 10.42 -16.11
N LEU A 70 -1.92 11.45 -15.37
CA LEU A 70 -1.87 11.40 -13.91
C LEU A 70 -3.24 11.68 -13.31
N THR A 71 -3.70 10.78 -12.45
CA THR A 71 -4.90 10.99 -11.66
C THR A 71 -4.58 11.81 -10.43
N ARG A 72 -5.30 12.92 -10.24
CA ARG A 72 -5.11 13.77 -9.08
C ARG A 72 -5.59 13.10 -7.79
N VAL A 73 -4.77 13.16 -6.75
CA VAL A 73 -5.05 12.62 -5.42
C VAL A 73 -4.63 13.63 -4.37
N THR A 74 -5.56 14.08 -3.53
CA THR A 74 -5.18 14.88 -2.36
C THR A 74 -4.65 13.97 -1.24
N PRO A 75 -3.76 14.43 -0.36
CA PRO A 75 -3.25 13.60 0.73
C PRO A 75 -4.33 12.94 1.61
N PRO A 76 -5.45 13.61 1.96
CA PRO A 76 -6.57 12.95 2.65
C PRO A 76 -7.22 11.80 1.85
N GLY A 77 -7.15 11.88 0.53
CA GLY A 77 -7.64 10.85 -0.40
C GLY A 77 -6.68 9.68 -0.62
N ALA A 78 -5.44 9.75 -0.11
CA ALA A 78 -4.41 8.72 -0.29
C ALA A 78 -4.89 7.32 0.16
N ARG A 79 -5.71 7.26 1.21
CA ARG A 79 -6.25 6.00 1.74
C ARG A 79 -7.13 5.24 0.74
N LYS A 80 -7.74 5.92 -0.24
CA LYS A 80 -8.56 5.28 -1.29
C LYS A 80 -7.71 4.47 -2.28
N TRP A 81 -6.41 4.73 -2.34
CA TRP A 81 -5.47 4.05 -3.21
C TRP A 81 -4.76 2.88 -2.51
N LEU A 82 -5.09 2.62 -1.25
CA LEU A 82 -4.62 1.43 -0.55
C LEU A 82 -5.20 0.19 -1.22
N GLY A 83 -4.32 -0.75 -1.58
CA GLY A 83 -4.71 -1.94 -2.32
C GLY A 83 -4.74 -1.74 -3.84
N CYS A 84 -4.68 -0.51 -4.35
CA CYS A 84 -4.46 -0.25 -5.77
C CYS A 84 -2.98 -0.47 -6.15
N GLU A 85 -2.73 -0.57 -7.46
CA GLU A 85 -1.41 -0.70 -8.05
C GLU A 85 -1.17 0.48 -8.99
N VAL A 86 -0.03 1.15 -8.82
CA VAL A 86 0.38 2.30 -9.64
C VAL A 86 1.83 2.11 -10.07
N SER A 87 2.17 2.65 -11.24
CA SER A 87 3.53 2.62 -11.80
C SER A 87 4.27 3.93 -11.61
N LEU A 88 3.56 5.01 -11.27
CA LEU A 88 4.15 6.33 -11.08
C LEU A 88 3.42 7.13 -10.01
N ILE A 89 4.17 7.82 -9.16
CA ILE A 89 3.62 8.83 -8.25
C ILE A 89 4.46 10.09 -8.41
N VAL A 90 3.80 11.22 -8.63
CA VAL A 90 4.41 12.54 -8.56
C VAL A 90 3.84 13.27 -7.34
N TRP A 91 4.69 13.41 -6.33
CA TRP A 91 4.38 14.06 -5.07
C TRP A 91 4.88 15.50 -5.06
N ASP A 92 3.94 16.46 -5.03
CA ASP A 92 4.25 17.88 -4.90
C ASP A 92 4.42 18.26 -3.43
N GLY A 93 5.65 18.23 -2.94
CA GLY A 93 5.95 18.52 -1.54
C GLY A 93 5.77 19.99 -1.16
N TRP A 94 5.60 20.88 -2.14
CA TRP A 94 5.23 22.28 -1.91
C TRP A 94 3.78 22.46 -1.46
N HIS A 95 2.97 21.41 -1.54
CA HIS A 95 1.57 21.38 -1.08
C HIS A 95 1.35 20.53 0.17
N GLY A 96 2.44 20.17 0.85
CA GLY A 96 2.42 19.46 2.12
C GLY A 96 2.97 18.04 2.03
N ASN A 97 3.66 17.60 3.09
CA ASN A 97 4.22 16.24 3.18
C ASN A 97 3.73 15.44 4.38
N PRO A 98 2.40 15.23 4.55
CA PRO A 98 1.87 14.36 5.60
C PRO A 98 2.47 12.95 5.51
N PRO A 99 3.23 12.50 6.53
CA PRO A 99 3.90 11.19 6.53
C PRO A 99 2.97 10.03 6.19
N ASP A 100 1.80 9.99 6.83
CA ASP A 100 0.83 8.91 6.66
C ASP A 100 0.35 8.74 5.22
N ALA A 101 0.14 9.86 4.52
CA ALA A 101 -0.36 9.85 3.15
C ALA A 101 0.76 9.57 2.15
N PHE A 102 1.94 10.15 2.35
CA PHE A 102 3.13 9.89 1.53
C PHE A 102 3.41 8.39 1.47
N ALA A 103 3.38 7.78 2.63
CA ALA A 103 3.79 6.42 2.78
C ALA A 103 2.66 5.41 2.53
N ALA A 104 1.40 5.84 2.66
CA ALA A 104 0.26 5.13 2.08
C ALA A 104 0.35 5.03 0.55
N LEU A 105 0.63 6.14 -0.15
CA LEU A 105 0.75 6.13 -1.60
C LEU A 105 2.00 5.38 -2.07
N SER A 106 3.15 5.50 -1.39
CA SER A 106 4.35 4.74 -1.77
C SER A 106 4.12 3.22 -1.74
N GLY A 107 3.25 2.72 -0.86
CA GLY A 107 2.83 1.32 -0.82
C GLY A 107 1.94 0.85 -1.98
N ALA A 108 1.37 1.77 -2.76
CA ALA A 108 0.62 1.45 -3.97
C ALA A 108 1.54 1.22 -5.19
N LEU A 109 2.78 1.73 -5.13
CA LEU A 109 3.76 1.63 -6.21
C LEU A 109 4.25 0.18 -6.35
N THR A 110 4.23 -0.36 -7.57
CA THR A 110 4.75 -1.69 -7.91
C THR A 110 6.18 -1.64 -8.44
N ALA A 111 6.83 -2.81 -8.54
CA ALA A 111 8.14 -2.96 -9.17
C ALA A 111 8.22 -2.26 -10.55
N GLY A 112 9.34 -1.60 -10.82
CA GLY A 112 9.51 -0.71 -11.98
C GLY A 112 9.03 0.72 -11.73
N GLY A 113 8.32 0.95 -10.63
CA GLY A 113 7.69 2.22 -10.34
C GLY A 113 8.65 3.29 -9.82
N LEU A 114 8.32 4.54 -10.14
CA LEU A 114 9.04 5.73 -9.70
C LEU A 114 8.14 6.63 -8.85
N LEU A 115 8.68 7.07 -7.72
CA LEU A 115 8.10 8.10 -6.87
C LEU A 115 8.90 9.38 -7.07
N PHE A 116 8.39 10.34 -7.83
CA PHE A 116 8.98 11.68 -7.93
C PHE A 116 8.52 12.53 -6.74
N TRP A 117 9.45 13.12 -6.00
CA TRP A 117 9.15 14.01 -4.89
C TRP A 117 9.75 15.39 -5.17
N LEU A 118 8.88 16.39 -5.38
CA LEU A 118 9.30 17.77 -5.62
C LEU A 118 9.46 18.47 -4.29
N MET A 119 10.67 18.93 -4.01
CA MET A 119 11.02 19.61 -2.77
C MET A 119 12.04 20.74 -3.03
N PRO A 120 12.17 21.72 -2.12
CA PRO A 120 13.33 22.61 -2.12
C PRO A 120 14.65 21.82 -1.96
N PRO A 121 15.81 22.45 -2.19
CA PRO A 121 17.11 21.83 -1.95
C PRO A 121 17.20 21.20 -0.55
N LEU A 122 17.81 20.02 -0.44
CA LEU A 122 17.88 19.26 0.82
C LEU A 122 18.41 20.08 2.02
N ALA A 123 19.38 20.95 1.78
CA ALA A 123 19.95 21.83 2.81
C ALA A 123 18.92 22.78 3.45
N GLU A 124 17.80 23.05 2.77
CA GLU A 124 16.75 23.97 3.22
C GLU A 124 15.63 23.27 3.99
N TRP A 125 15.58 21.93 3.99
CA TRP A 125 14.46 21.17 4.57
C TRP A 125 14.24 21.45 6.05
N SER A 126 15.33 21.70 6.79
CA SER A 126 15.26 22.08 8.20
C SER A 126 14.46 23.36 8.44
N ARG A 127 14.34 24.25 7.46
CA ARG A 127 13.64 25.54 7.54
C ARG A 127 12.46 25.64 6.59
N PHE A 128 12.20 24.59 5.81
CA PHE A 128 11.11 24.58 4.87
C PHE A 128 9.78 24.61 5.63
N ALA A 129 8.98 25.64 5.37
CA ALA A 129 7.66 25.82 5.96
C ALA A 129 6.64 24.90 5.25
N ASP A 130 6.68 23.61 5.60
CA ASP A 130 5.78 22.60 5.05
C ASP A 130 4.31 22.98 5.32
N PRO A 131 3.44 23.09 4.30
CA PRO A 131 2.02 23.41 4.49
C PRO A 131 1.27 22.45 5.44
N ASP A 132 1.72 21.20 5.58
CA ASP A 132 1.13 20.21 6.49
C ASP A 132 1.45 20.50 7.97
N TYR A 133 2.41 21.39 8.27
CA TYR A 133 2.73 21.74 9.65
C TYR A 133 1.56 22.39 10.40
N SER A 134 0.67 23.08 9.70
CA SER A 134 -0.59 23.61 10.24
C SER A 134 -1.45 22.54 10.93
N ARG A 135 -1.46 21.32 10.39
CA ARG A 135 -2.21 20.17 10.95
C ARG A 135 -1.56 19.61 12.21
N THR A 136 -0.24 19.77 12.33
CA THR A 136 0.57 19.22 13.44
C THR A 136 0.95 20.26 14.49
N GLY A 137 0.61 21.53 14.26
CA GLY A 137 0.96 22.66 15.13
C GLY A 137 2.43 23.05 15.08
N LEU A 138 3.14 22.67 14.01
CA LEU A 138 4.57 22.91 13.85
C LEU A 138 4.88 24.19 13.05
N GLU A 139 3.88 24.90 12.53
CA GLU A 139 4.08 25.95 11.51
C GLU A 139 4.85 27.20 12.01
N HIS A 140 4.96 27.37 13.33
CA HIS A 140 5.64 28.51 13.96
C HIS A 140 7.09 28.18 14.37
N GLY A 141 7.55 26.95 14.16
CA GLY A 141 8.90 26.52 14.52
C GLY A 141 9.95 27.15 13.61
N PRO A 142 11.07 27.67 14.15
CA PRO A 142 12.14 28.24 13.31
C PRO A 142 12.96 27.17 12.58
N ASN A 143 12.93 25.92 13.06
CA ASN A 143 13.57 24.76 12.45
C ASN A 143 12.71 23.50 12.72
N HIS A 144 12.87 22.50 11.86
CA HIS A 144 12.14 21.23 11.88
C HIS A 144 13.13 20.05 11.89
N PRO A 145 13.52 19.54 13.08
CA PRO A 145 14.51 18.46 13.21
C PRO A 145 14.12 17.17 12.49
N PHE A 146 12.82 16.86 12.40
CA PHE A 146 12.34 15.70 11.66
C PHE A 146 12.62 15.84 10.15
N ALA A 147 12.39 17.02 9.58
CA ALA A 147 12.71 17.30 8.17
C ALA A 147 14.22 17.31 7.92
N ALA A 148 15.01 17.86 8.86
CA ALA A 148 16.47 17.79 8.78
C ALA A 148 16.97 16.33 8.76
N ARG A 149 16.45 15.48 9.65
CA ARG A 149 16.76 14.04 9.67
C ARG A 149 16.38 13.36 8.34
N MET A 150 15.21 13.66 7.79
CA MET A 150 14.81 13.10 6.49
C MET A 150 15.79 13.54 5.41
N ALA A 151 16.25 14.80 5.44
CA ALA A 151 17.20 15.31 4.47
C ALA A 151 18.55 14.58 4.53
N ASP A 152 19.07 14.36 5.75
CA ASP A 152 20.32 13.60 5.95
C ASP A 152 20.17 12.16 5.42
N LEU A 153 19.07 11.48 5.76
CA LEU A 153 18.81 10.12 5.29
C LEU A 153 18.71 10.02 3.76
N LEU A 154 18.13 11.02 3.09
CA LEU A 154 18.02 11.06 1.64
C LEU A 154 19.34 11.42 0.96
N ALA A 155 20.19 12.21 1.63
CA ALA A 155 21.50 12.56 1.13
C ALA A 155 22.47 11.37 1.14
N ASP A 156 22.35 10.49 2.14
CA ASP A 156 23.23 9.34 2.38
C ASP A 156 22.74 8.04 1.71
N ASP A 157 21.59 8.05 1.02
CA ASP A 157 21.00 6.85 0.42
C ASP A 157 21.30 6.74 -1.08
N ASP A 158 22.15 5.77 -1.45
CA ASP A 158 22.58 5.52 -2.82
C ASP A 158 21.43 5.13 -3.79
N ALA A 159 20.30 4.67 -3.26
CA ALA A 159 19.13 4.33 -4.08
C ALA A 159 18.22 5.54 -4.33
N VAL A 160 18.45 6.69 -3.68
CA VAL A 160 17.72 7.93 -3.97
C VAL A 160 18.33 8.61 -5.18
N ILE A 161 17.53 8.78 -6.24
CA ILE A 161 17.97 9.47 -7.45
C ILE A 161 17.72 10.96 -7.25
N ARG A 162 18.78 11.73 -7.02
CA ARG A 162 18.70 13.18 -6.83
C ARG A 162 18.86 13.90 -8.16
N VAL A 163 17.90 14.76 -8.49
CA VAL A 163 17.87 15.52 -9.74
C VAL A 163 17.66 16.99 -9.41
N SER A 164 18.56 17.83 -9.92
CA SER A 164 18.41 19.28 -9.91
C SER A 164 18.38 19.75 -11.37
N PRO A 165 17.23 20.21 -11.91
CA PRO A 165 17.10 20.55 -13.33
C PRO A 165 18.04 21.65 -13.83
N ASP A 166 18.65 22.41 -12.94
CA ASP A 166 19.65 23.44 -13.20
C ASP A 166 21.06 22.87 -13.45
N ARG A 167 21.30 21.59 -13.12
CA ARG A 167 22.61 20.94 -13.28
C ARG A 167 22.69 20.08 -14.54
N PRO A 168 23.75 20.23 -15.35
CA PRO A 168 23.95 19.43 -16.55
C PRO A 168 24.49 18.04 -16.19
N GLU A 169 23.60 17.14 -15.78
CA GLU A 169 23.72 15.67 -15.80
C GLU A 169 22.61 15.07 -14.92
N SER A 170 21.53 14.61 -15.55
CA SER A 170 20.37 14.00 -14.85
C SER A 170 20.08 12.59 -15.37
N ARG A 171 21.13 11.84 -15.73
CA ARG A 171 20.98 10.43 -16.09
C ARG A 171 20.86 9.59 -14.82
N PRO A 172 19.80 8.79 -14.68
CA PRO A 172 19.66 7.94 -13.51
C PRO A 172 20.67 6.78 -13.56
N PRO A 173 21.18 6.31 -12.40
CA PRO A 173 21.90 5.06 -12.33
C PRO A 173 20.96 3.90 -12.69
N VAL A 174 21.34 3.05 -13.64
CA VAL A 174 20.55 1.88 -14.04
C VAL A 174 21.18 0.63 -13.41
N PRO A 175 20.51 -0.04 -12.45
CA PRO A 175 21.02 -1.28 -11.88
C PRO A 175 21.24 -2.35 -12.96
N PRO A 176 22.20 -3.28 -12.79
CA PRO A 176 22.36 -4.40 -13.71
C PRO A 176 21.11 -5.29 -13.70
N LEU A 177 20.85 -5.97 -14.81
CA LEU A 177 19.76 -6.95 -14.89
C LEU A 177 20.10 -8.19 -14.05
N PRO A 178 19.14 -8.74 -13.29
CA PRO A 178 19.36 -9.94 -12.50
C PRO A 178 19.34 -11.18 -13.39
N GLU A 179 20.00 -12.26 -12.94
CA GLU A 179 19.93 -13.57 -13.61
C GLU A 179 18.49 -14.09 -13.69
N LYS A 180 17.74 -13.93 -12.60
CA LYS A 180 16.31 -14.27 -12.51
C LYS A 180 15.49 -13.00 -12.38
N ARG A 181 14.66 -12.74 -13.40
CA ARG A 181 13.73 -11.62 -13.38
C ARG A 181 12.65 -11.82 -12.32
N PHE A 182 12.37 -10.75 -11.57
CA PHE A 182 11.23 -10.65 -10.67
C PHE A 182 9.92 -10.77 -11.46
N ARG A 183 8.92 -11.37 -10.82
CA ARG A 183 7.56 -11.47 -11.33
C ARG A 183 6.60 -11.23 -10.19
N ILE A 184 5.62 -10.36 -10.40
CA ILE A 184 4.49 -10.20 -9.50
C ILE A 184 3.64 -11.47 -9.61
N ALA A 185 3.76 -12.33 -8.61
CA ALA A 185 3.08 -13.62 -8.54
C ALA A 185 2.83 -14.00 -7.07
N ALA A 186 2.03 -15.04 -6.86
CA ALA A 186 1.80 -15.55 -5.51
C ALA A 186 3.13 -15.96 -4.87
N THR A 187 3.36 -15.44 -3.66
CA THR A 187 4.55 -15.76 -2.87
C THR A 187 4.33 -17.04 -2.08
N ARG A 188 5.41 -17.66 -1.61
CA ARG A 188 5.33 -18.88 -0.80
C ARG A 188 4.62 -18.60 0.52
N ASP A 189 4.81 -17.41 1.09
CA ASP A 189 4.08 -16.92 2.26
C ASP A 189 2.58 -16.82 1.98
N GLN A 190 2.20 -16.31 0.81
CA GLN A 190 0.80 -16.18 0.41
C GLN A 190 0.14 -17.56 0.22
N GLU A 191 0.80 -18.49 -0.47
CA GLU A 191 0.33 -19.87 -0.64
C GLU A 191 0.11 -20.58 0.71
N GLN A 192 1.07 -20.44 1.62
CA GLN A 192 0.95 -20.99 2.98
C GLN A 192 -0.20 -20.34 3.75
N LEU A 193 -0.41 -19.04 3.61
CA LEU A 193 -1.55 -18.35 4.23
C LEU A 193 -2.87 -18.90 3.70
N VAL A 194 -3.02 -19.08 2.39
CA VAL A 194 -4.23 -19.66 1.78
C VAL A 194 -4.51 -21.03 2.39
N GLN A 195 -3.51 -21.91 2.44
CA GLN A 195 -3.66 -23.24 3.05
C GLN A 195 -4.06 -23.18 4.52
N ARG A 196 -3.49 -22.25 5.30
CA ARG A 196 -3.84 -22.06 6.72
C ARG A 196 -5.27 -21.55 6.88
N LEU A 197 -5.72 -20.60 6.07
CA LEU A 197 -7.09 -20.07 6.08
C LEU A 197 -8.11 -21.16 5.72
N VAL A 198 -7.82 -21.97 4.71
CA VAL A 198 -8.68 -23.11 4.32
C VAL A 198 -8.76 -24.13 5.46
N ARG A 199 -7.62 -24.54 6.01
CA ARG A 199 -7.57 -25.48 7.15
C ARG A 199 -8.34 -24.95 8.36
N PHE A 200 -8.21 -23.66 8.66
CA PHE A 200 -8.96 -22.99 9.71
C PHE A 200 -10.47 -23.01 9.44
N GLY A 201 -10.90 -22.61 8.24
CA GLY A 201 -12.31 -22.52 7.86
C GLY A 201 -13.01 -23.89 7.81
N LEU A 202 -12.27 -24.96 7.55
CA LEU A 202 -12.78 -26.35 7.60
C LEU A 202 -12.67 -26.97 8.99
N GLY A 203 -11.73 -26.47 9.80
CA GLY A 203 -11.38 -27.02 11.10
C GLY A 203 -12.38 -26.76 12.22
N ARG A 204 -11.87 -26.90 13.45
CA ARG A 204 -12.66 -26.79 14.69
C ARG A 204 -13.16 -25.37 14.92
N ARG A 205 -14.36 -25.26 15.50
CA ARG A 205 -14.94 -23.98 15.94
C ARG A 205 -14.10 -23.37 17.08
N ARG A 206 -14.22 -22.06 17.29
CA ARG A 206 -13.62 -21.30 18.40
C ARG A 206 -12.09 -21.33 18.46
N ARG A 207 -11.43 -21.47 17.30
CA ARG A 207 -9.97 -21.36 17.14
C ARG A 207 -9.63 -20.27 16.13
N PRO A 208 -9.74 -18.98 16.51
CA PRO A 208 -9.59 -17.89 15.55
C PRO A 208 -8.17 -17.83 15.00
N LEU A 209 -8.05 -17.35 13.77
CA LEU A 209 -6.78 -17.10 13.10
C LEU A 209 -6.52 -15.60 13.05
N VAL A 210 -5.32 -15.17 13.42
CA VAL A 210 -4.88 -13.79 13.29
C VAL A 210 -3.76 -13.73 12.26
N VAL A 211 -3.99 -12.98 11.20
CA VAL A 211 -3.10 -12.76 10.07
C VAL A 211 -2.54 -11.34 10.19
N THR A 212 -1.23 -11.25 10.33
CA THR A 212 -0.47 -10.02 10.44
C THR A 212 0.42 -9.86 9.22
N ALA A 213 0.37 -8.73 8.56
CA ALA A 213 1.22 -8.49 7.39
C ALA A 213 1.40 -7.00 7.17
N ASP A 214 2.53 -6.58 6.62
CA ASP A 214 2.66 -5.21 6.16
C ASP A 214 1.99 -5.01 4.79
N ARG A 215 1.98 -3.78 4.27
CA ARG A 215 1.23 -3.44 3.04
C ARG A 215 1.86 -4.05 1.79
N GLY A 216 1.06 -4.57 0.87
CA GLY A 216 1.60 -5.17 -0.36
C GLY A 216 2.11 -6.61 -0.22
N ARG A 217 1.85 -7.26 0.92
CA ARG A 217 2.17 -8.68 1.18
C ARG A 217 1.05 -9.65 0.73
N GLY A 218 -0.01 -9.13 0.10
CA GLY A 218 -1.05 -9.97 -0.51
C GLY A 218 -2.06 -10.62 0.44
N LYS A 219 -2.23 -10.08 1.67
CA LYS A 219 -3.18 -10.57 2.70
C LYS A 219 -4.63 -10.67 2.19
N SER A 220 -5.19 -9.59 1.63
CA SER A 220 -6.57 -9.57 1.13
C SER A 220 -6.76 -10.51 -0.06
N ALA A 221 -5.74 -10.60 -0.93
CA ALA A 221 -5.73 -11.54 -2.05
C ALA A 221 -5.76 -13.01 -1.58
N ALA A 222 -4.92 -13.38 -0.60
CA ALA A 222 -4.93 -14.70 0.01
C ALA A 222 -6.27 -15.04 0.68
N MET A 223 -6.90 -14.06 1.35
CA MET A 223 -8.24 -14.26 1.91
C MET A 223 -9.29 -14.53 0.83
N GLY A 224 -9.18 -13.86 -0.32
CA GLY A 224 -10.08 -14.08 -1.46
C GLY A 224 -9.92 -15.48 -2.06
N MET A 225 -8.68 -15.87 -2.30
CA MET A 225 -8.33 -17.23 -2.78
C MET A 225 -8.79 -18.30 -1.79
N ALA A 226 -8.57 -18.10 -0.49
CA ALA A 226 -9.01 -19.04 0.54
C ALA A 226 -10.54 -19.10 0.66
N ALA A 227 -11.25 -17.98 0.50
CA ALA A 227 -12.71 -17.97 0.50
C ALA A 227 -13.28 -18.78 -0.68
N ALA A 228 -12.72 -18.60 -1.89
CA ALA A 228 -13.07 -19.41 -3.06
C ALA A 228 -12.88 -20.90 -2.80
N GLU A 229 -11.73 -21.29 -2.24
CA GLU A 229 -11.42 -22.69 -1.93
C GLU A 229 -12.34 -23.26 -0.83
N LEU A 230 -12.70 -22.46 0.18
CA LEU A 230 -13.67 -22.87 1.19
C LEU A 230 -15.06 -23.16 0.59
N LEU A 231 -15.51 -22.34 -0.37
CA LEU A 231 -16.77 -22.58 -1.08
C LEU A 231 -16.70 -23.88 -1.89
N ARG A 232 -15.60 -24.14 -2.59
CA ARG A 232 -15.37 -25.42 -3.31
C ARG A 232 -15.41 -26.63 -2.38
N GLN A 233 -14.90 -26.49 -1.17
CA GLN A 233 -14.92 -27.54 -0.15
C GLN A 233 -16.25 -27.60 0.63
N GLY A 234 -17.30 -26.95 0.12
CA GLY A 234 -18.68 -27.12 0.56
C GLY A 234 -19.16 -26.12 1.59
N ARG A 235 -18.37 -25.09 1.94
CA ARG A 235 -18.88 -23.99 2.78
C ARG A 235 -19.94 -23.20 2.02
N GLN A 236 -21.03 -22.85 2.71
CA GLN A 236 -22.21 -22.27 2.10
C GLN A 236 -22.37 -20.77 2.40
N ASP A 237 -21.90 -20.28 3.53
CA ASP A 237 -21.99 -18.85 3.86
C ASP A 237 -20.70 -18.34 4.51
N ILE A 238 -19.97 -17.54 3.76
CA ILE A 238 -18.75 -16.85 4.19
C ILE A 238 -19.04 -15.35 4.19
N VAL A 239 -18.87 -14.72 5.34
CA VAL A 239 -19.04 -13.26 5.48
C VAL A 239 -17.68 -12.59 5.60
N VAL A 240 -17.51 -11.50 4.87
CA VAL A 240 -16.35 -10.62 4.98
C VAL A 240 -16.80 -9.30 5.60
N THR A 241 -16.01 -8.78 6.53
CA THR A 241 -16.24 -7.44 7.09
C THR A 241 -14.94 -6.65 7.16
N ALA A 242 -15.04 -5.34 7.00
CA ALA A 242 -13.94 -4.39 6.99
C ALA A 242 -14.49 -2.98 7.32
N PRO A 243 -13.64 -1.96 7.51
CA PRO A 243 -14.10 -0.58 7.76
C PRO A 243 -14.98 0.00 6.63
N SER A 244 -14.72 -0.39 5.38
CA SER A 244 -15.51 -0.01 4.20
C SER A 244 -15.49 -1.11 3.14
N GLU A 245 -16.45 -1.09 2.22
CA GLU A 245 -16.52 -2.04 1.10
C GLU A 245 -15.30 -1.95 0.17
N GLN A 246 -14.74 -0.75 0.00
CA GLN A 246 -13.52 -0.54 -0.80
C GLN A 246 -12.34 -1.35 -0.27
N ASN A 247 -12.26 -1.58 1.05
CA ASN A 247 -11.17 -2.35 1.64
C ASN A 247 -11.16 -3.82 1.21
N VAL A 248 -12.31 -4.37 0.78
CA VAL A 248 -12.43 -5.78 0.40
C VAL A 248 -12.43 -5.99 -1.11
N GLU A 249 -12.27 -4.94 -1.92
CA GLU A 249 -12.30 -5.04 -3.39
C GLU A 249 -11.26 -6.04 -3.91
N THR A 250 -10.03 -5.98 -3.40
CA THR A 250 -8.96 -6.94 -3.76
C THR A 250 -9.34 -8.37 -3.39
N LEU A 251 -9.94 -8.58 -2.21
CA LEU A 251 -10.40 -9.90 -1.76
C LEU A 251 -11.46 -10.46 -2.72
N PHE A 252 -12.48 -9.66 -3.04
CA PHE A 252 -13.56 -10.06 -3.94
C PHE A 252 -13.07 -10.27 -5.38
N ARG A 253 -12.12 -9.47 -5.85
CA ARG A 253 -11.46 -9.67 -7.15
C ARG A 253 -10.80 -11.05 -7.22
N HIS A 254 -9.93 -11.39 -6.26
CA HIS A 254 -9.25 -12.68 -6.27
C HIS A 254 -10.17 -13.87 -6.00
N ALA A 255 -11.21 -13.70 -5.20
CA ALA A 255 -12.24 -14.73 -5.04
C ALA A 255 -13.00 -14.97 -6.36
N ARG A 256 -13.34 -13.90 -7.08
CA ARG A 256 -14.01 -13.98 -8.39
C ARG A 256 -13.13 -14.64 -9.45
N GLU A 257 -11.88 -14.20 -9.57
CA GLU A 257 -10.88 -14.81 -10.47
C GLU A 257 -10.67 -16.29 -10.14
N SER A 258 -10.58 -16.62 -8.85
CA SER A 258 -10.39 -18.00 -8.41
C SER A 258 -11.59 -18.87 -8.77
N LEU A 259 -12.82 -18.42 -8.53
CA LEU A 259 -14.04 -19.19 -8.81
C LEU A 259 -14.36 -19.27 -10.31
N GLY A 260 -14.04 -18.24 -11.08
CA GLY A 260 -14.23 -18.21 -12.54
C GLY A 260 -15.62 -18.67 -12.97
N ASP A 261 -15.68 -19.72 -13.78
CA ASP A 261 -16.92 -20.29 -14.29
C ASP A 261 -17.78 -20.97 -13.20
N GLU A 262 -17.33 -21.13 -11.96
CA GLU A 262 -18.15 -21.71 -10.89
C GLU A 262 -19.20 -20.73 -10.33
N LEU A 263 -19.15 -19.47 -10.75
CA LEU A 263 -20.06 -18.41 -10.30
C LEU A 263 -21.42 -18.47 -11.01
N ALA A 264 -22.48 -18.33 -10.21
CA ALA A 264 -23.84 -18.06 -10.67
C ALA A 264 -24.12 -16.55 -10.68
N GLU A 265 -23.62 -15.83 -9.66
CA GLU A 265 -23.77 -14.39 -9.52
C GLU A 265 -22.45 -13.77 -9.10
N ALA A 266 -22.13 -12.62 -9.69
CA ALA A 266 -21.01 -11.79 -9.27
C ALA A 266 -21.42 -10.32 -9.31
N SER A 267 -21.59 -9.72 -8.14
CA SER A 267 -21.86 -8.30 -7.97
C SER A 267 -20.82 -7.69 -7.02
N PRO A 268 -20.70 -6.35 -6.94
CA PRO A 268 -19.89 -5.71 -5.92
C PRO A 268 -20.31 -6.20 -4.52
N GLY A 269 -19.33 -6.68 -3.75
CA GLY A 269 -19.56 -7.16 -2.39
C GLY A 269 -20.30 -8.50 -2.26
N ILE A 270 -20.75 -9.17 -3.34
CA ILE A 270 -21.42 -10.48 -3.28
C ILE A 270 -20.97 -11.39 -4.42
N LEU A 271 -20.58 -12.61 -4.08
CA LEU A 271 -20.36 -13.71 -5.04
C LEU A 271 -21.20 -14.91 -4.62
N ALA A 272 -21.90 -15.53 -5.56
CA ALA A 272 -22.62 -16.77 -5.35
C ALA A 272 -22.11 -17.85 -6.32
N SER A 273 -21.75 -19.00 -5.77
CA SER A 273 -21.40 -20.20 -6.53
C SER A 273 -22.65 -20.90 -7.04
N ARG A 274 -22.54 -21.58 -8.19
CA ARG A 274 -23.58 -22.47 -8.74
C ARG A 274 -23.98 -23.61 -7.81
N THR A 275 -23.14 -23.93 -6.84
CA THR A 275 -23.41 -24.94 -5.80
C THR A 275 -24.21 -24.41 -4.61
N GLY A 276 -24.58 -23.12 -4.63
CA GLY A 276 -25.37 -22.46 -3.58
C GLY A 276 -24.56 -21.67 -2.55
N GLY A 277 -23.24 -21.87 -2.50
CA GLY A 277 -22.38 -21.18 -1.55
C GLY A 277 -22.19 -19.71 -1.88
N ARG A 278 -22.15 -18.85 -0.85
CA ARG A 278 -22.01 -17.39 -1.00
C ARG A 278 -20.86 -16.80 -0.22
N LEU A 279 -20.20 -15.80 -0.82
CA LEU A 279 -19.27 -14.88 -0.19
C LEU A 279 -19.89 -13.49 -0.23
N ARG A 280 -20.04 -12.83 0.91
CA ARG A 280 -20.68 -11.51 0.97
C ARG A 280 -20.02 -10.55 1.95
N PHE A 281 -19.94 -9.29 1.57
CA PHE A 281 -19.49 -8.20 2.41
C PHE A 281 -20.64 -7.75 3.33
N MET A 282 -20.32 -7.50 4.59
CA MET A 282 -21.20 -6.82 5.52
C MET A 282 -20.41 -5.81 6.36
N PRO A 283 -20.89 -4.57 6.51
CA PRO A 283 -20.35 -3.65 7.50
C PRO A 283 -20.41 -4.26 8.90
N VAL A 284 -19.40 -4.00 9.74
CA VAL A 284 -19.27 -4.63 11.06
C VAL A 284 -20.49 -4.36 11.97
N ARG A 285 -21.10 -3.18 11.84
CA ARG A 285 -22.31 -2.82 12.60
C ARG A 285 -23.51 -3.67 12.18
N ASP A 286 -23.72 -3.86 10.88
CA ASP A 286 -24.82 -4.66 10.35
C ASP A 286 -24.62 -6.13 10.65
N LEU A 287 -23.38 -6.63 10.56
CA LEU A 287 -23.02 -7.98 10.97
C LEU A 287 -23.42 -8.24 12.42
N LEU A 288 -23.11 -7.31 13.33
CA LEU A 288 -23.42 -7.42 14.75
C LEU A 288 -24.89 -7.19 15.10
N ALA A 289 -25.59 -6.36 14.32
CA ALA A 289 -27.02 -6.07 14.53
C ALA A 289 -27.91 -7.20 14.00
N LEU A 290 -27.69 -7.65 12.77
CA LEU A 290 -28.50 -8.67 12.12
C LEU A 290 -28.14 -10.09 12.56
N ARG A 291 -26.88 -10.30 12.98
CA ARG A 291 -26.35 -11.61 13.39
C ARG A 291 -26.72 -12.76 12.46
N PRO A 292 -26.45 -12.64 11.15
CA PRO A 292 -26.79 -13.73 10.23
C PRO A 292 -26.01 -15.00 10.57
N GLU A 293 -26.58 -16.14 10.21
CA GLU A 293 -25.82 -17.38 10.17
C GLU A 293 -24.65 -17.21 9.18
N ALA A 294 -23.46 -17.61 9.60
CA ALA A 294 -22.27 -17.66 8.75
C ALA A 294 -21.33 -18.74 9.29
N GLU A 295 -20.77 -19.55 8.39
CA GLU A 295 -19.88 -20.64 8.77
C GLU A 295 -18.45 -20.16 9.04
N VAL A 296 -18.06 -19.08 8.36
CA VAL A 296 -16.76 -18.40 8.45
C VAL A 296 -16.98 -16.89 8.35
N VAL A 297 -16.32 -16.15 9.23
CA VAL A 297 -16.22 -14.68 9.16
C VAL A 297 -14.76 -14.29 8.95
N LEU A 298 -14.49 -13.51 7.92
CA LEU A 298 -13.19 -12.92 7.63
C LEU A 298 -13.25 -11.42 7.93
N VAL A 299 -12.39 -10.94 8.81
CA VAL A 299 -12.31 -9.52 9.19
C VAL A 299 -11.05 -8.93 8.57
N ASP A 300 -11.15 -8.10 7.54
CA ASP A 300 -10.01 -7.37 6.97
C ASP A 300 -9.83 -5.99 7.62
N GLU A 301 -8.59 -5.48 7.60
CA GLU A 301 -8.14 -4.28 8.32
C GLU A 301 -8.67 -4.20 9.77
N ALA A 302 -8.57 -5.32 10.50
CA ALA A 302 -9.15 -5.46 11.83
C ALA A 302 -8.68 -4.38 12.83
N ALA A 303 -7.45 -3.87 12.68
CA ALA A 303 -6.95 -2.80 13.53
C ALA A 303 -7.71 -1.47 13.43
N ALA A 304 -8.37 -1.21 12.30
CA ALA A 304 -9.20 -0.02 12.12
C ALA A 304 -10.61 -0.18 12.74
N ILE A 305 -10.94 -1.36 13.28
CA ILE A 305 -12.22 -1.63 13.95
C ILE A 305 -12.01 -1.58 15.48
N PRO A 306 -12.90 -0.91 16.25
CA PRO A 306 -12.81 -0.90 17.71
C PRO A 306 -12.78 -2.30 18.33
N ALA A 307 -11.86 -2.52 19.26
CA ALA A 307 -11.66 -3.82 19.93
C ALA A 307 -12.95 -4.43 20.56
N PRO A 308 -13.88 -3.64 21.16
CA PRO A 308 -15.15 -4.19 21.65
C PRO A 308 -16.04 -4.80 20.56
N LEU A 309 -16.03 -4.23 19.35
CA LEU A 309 -16.78 -4.76 18.22
C LEU A 309 -16.12 -6.06 17.72
N LEU A 310 -14.79 -6.07 17.61
CA LEU A 310 -14.04 -7.28 17.27
C LEU A 310 -14.26 -8.42 18.27
N LYS A 311 -14.33 -8.11 19.57
CA LYS A 311 -14.69 -9.10 20.62
C LYS A 311 -16.08 -9.66 20.38
N SER A 312 -17.05 -8.82 20.03
CA SER A 312 -18.40 -9.27 19.71
C SER A 312 -18.44 -10.17 18.48
N VAL A 313 -17.63 -9.87 17.45
CA VAL A 313 -17.47 -10.74 16.28
C VAL A 313 -16.81 -12.07 16.66
N LEU A 314 -15.70 -12.03 17.38
CA LEU A 314 -15.00 -13.22 17.88
C LEU A 314 -15.95 -14.16 18.65
N LEU A 315 -16.84 -13.59 19.46
CA LEU A 315 -17.75 -14.35 20.29
C LEU A 315 -19.03 -14.80 19.57
N GLY A 316 -19.42 -14.12 18.49
CA GLY A 316 -20.66 -14.35 17.76
C GLY A 316 -20.62 -15.50 16.76
N TRP A 317 -19.47 -15.76 16.11
CA TRP A 317 -19.38 -16.71 15.01
C TRP A 317 -18.45 -17.90 15.30
N PRO A 318 -18.71 -19.08 14.69
CA PRO A 318 -17.97 -20.29 14.99
C PRO A 318 -16.50 -20.24 14.56
N ARG A 319 -16.20 -19.54 13.46
CA ARG A 319 -14.85 -19.42 12.89
C ARG A 319 -14.65 -17.98 12.45
N VAL A 320 -13.77 -17.27 13.15
CA VAL A 320 -13.39 -15.90 12.80
C VAL A 320 -11.90 -15.81 12.50
N ALA A 321 -11.54 -15.26 11.35
CA ALA A 321 -10.17 -14.86 11.03
C ALA A 321 -10.06 -13.33 11.04
N PHE A 322 -9.00 -12.80 11.63
CA PHE A 322 -8.69 -11.37 11.69
C PHE A 322 -7.44 -11.09 10.89
N ALA A 323 -7.52 -10.20 9.92
CA ALA A 323 -6.44 -9.77 9.06
C ALA A 323 -6.12 -8.30 9.35
N THR A 324 -4.87 -7.98 9.68
CA THR A 324 -4.48 -6.63 10.08
C THR A 324 -3.10 -6.26 9.56
N THR A 325 -2.90 -4.97 9.34
CA THR A 325 -1.59 -4.38 9.06
C THR A 325 -0.80 -4.10 10.35
N VAL A 326 0.45 -4.56 10.45
CA VAL A 326 1.27 -4.41 11.66
C VAL A 326 1.93 -3.02 11.70
N HIS A 327 2.66 -2.67 10.64
CA HIS A 327 3.45 -1.43 10.54
C HIS A 327 2.83 -0.39 9.60
N GLY A 328 1.51 -0.43 9.41
CA GLY A 328 0.82 0.62 8.65
C GLY A 328 0.97 1.99 9.32
N TYR A 329 1.28 3.03 8.54
CA TYR A 329 1.34 4.45 8.96
C TYR A 329 0.07 4.98 9.65
N GLU A 330 -0.99 4.16 9.71
CA GLU A 330 -2.25 4.48 10.38
C GLU A 330 -2.19 4.26 11.90
N GLY A 331 -1.07 3.79 12.47
CA GLY A 331 -0.84 3.68 13.92
C GLY A 331 -1.75 2.69 14.67
N ALA A 332 -2.81 2.20 14.04
CA ALA A 332 -3.86 1.36 14.63
C ALA A 332 -3.40 -0.08 14.92
N GLY A 333 -2.45 -0.61 14.14
CA GLY A 333 -1.94 -1.99 14.25
C GLY A 333 -1.37 -2.31 15.63
N ARG A 334 -0.64 -1.36 16.24
CA ARG A 334 -0.04 -1.53 17.58
C ARG A 334 -1.10 -1.58 18.69
N GLY A 335 -2.12 -0.72 18.62
CA GLY A 335 -3.22 -0.71 19.58
C GLY A 335 -4.06 -1.99 19.52
N PHE A 336 -4.28 -2.52 18.32
CA PHE A 336 -4.91 -3.82 18.10
C PHE A 336 -4.06 -4.96 18.67
N ALA A 337 -2.77 -5.03 18.32
CA ALA A 337 -1.88 -6.11 18.74
C ALA A 337 -1.77 -6.24 20.27
N ILE A 338 -1.84 -5.12 21.00
CA ILE A 338 -1.77 -5.14 22.48
C ILE A 338 -3.14 -5.46 23.09
N ARG A 339 -4.19 -4.69 22.76
CA ARG A 339 -5.49 -4.79 23.45
C ARG A 339 -6.31 -5.98 22.99
N PHE A 340 -6.29 -6.31 21.70
CA PHE A 340 -7.09 -7.41 21.17
C PHE A 340 -6.46 -8.77 21.44
N ARG A 341 -5.12 -8.85 21.52
CA ARG A 341 -4.44 -10.08 21.93
C ARG A 341 -4.85 -10.54 23.33
N GLN A 342 -4.98 -9.62 24.29
CA GLN A 342 -5.50 -9.94 25.61
C GLN A 342 -6.92 -10.53 25.56
N VAL A 343 -7.78 -10.01 24.68
CA VAL A 343 -9.13 -10.56 24.46
C VAL A 343 -9.05 -11.98 23.90
N LEU A 344 -8.16 -12.23 22.93
CA LEU A 344 -7.95 -13.55 22.33
C LEU A 344 -7.42 -14.55 23.36
N ASP A 345 -6.42 -14.17 24.15
CA ASP A 345 -5.82 -15.02 25.19
C ASP A 345 -6.85 -15.42 26.26
N GLN A 346 -7.72 -14.48 26.66
CA GLN A 346 -8.77 -14.73 27.66
C GLN A 346 -9.95 -15.53 27.12
N SER A 347 -10.40 -15.22 25.89
CA SER A 347 -11.68 -15.75 25.36
C SER A 347 -11.49 -17.00 24.51
N THR A 348 -10.34 -17.12 23.85
CA THR A 348 -10.03 -18.19 22.88
C THR A 348 -8.52 -18.49 22.90
N PRO A 349 -7.96 -19.06 23.99
CA PRO A 349 -6.51 -19.26 24.16
C PRO A 349 -5.86 -20.19 23.10
N GLN A 350 -6.67 -20.90 22.31
CA GLN A 350 -6.22 -21.74 21.20
C GLN A 350 -6.17 -20.97 19.86
N TRP A 351 -6.13 -19.64 19.90
CA TRP A 351 -5.98 -18.82 18.70
C TRP A 351 -4.61 -19.05 18.04
N GLN A 352 -4.54 -18.81 16.74
CA GLN A 352 -3.36 -19.04 15.92
C GLN A 352 -2.90 -17.73 15.28
N SER A 353 -1.59 -17.53 15.17
CA SER A 353 -0.99 -16.38 14.49
C SER A 353 -0.29 -16.81 13.20
N VAL A 354 -0.40 -15.99 12.17
CA VAL A 354 0.33 -16.12 10.90
C VAL A 354 0.84 -14.75 10.52
N THR A 355 2.12 -14.64 10.19
CA THR A 355 2.71 -13.41 9.68
C THR A 355 3.13 -13.60 8.23
N LEU A 356 2.88 -12.60 7.37
CA LEU A 356 3.41 -12.55 6.01
C LEU A 356 4.50 -11.50 5.96
N SER A 357 5.67 -11.93 5.53
CA SER A 357 6.85 -11.08 5.36
C SER A 357 7.09 -10.74 3.90
N GLU A 358 6.89 -11.69 3.00
CA GLU A 358 7.26 -11.57 1.59
C GLU A 358 6.34 -10.59 0.82
N PRO A 359 6.85 -9.45 0.30
CA PRO A 359 6.08 -8.57 -0.56
C PRO A 359 5.73 -9.26 -1.89
N VAL A 360 4.55 -8.97 -2.41
CA VAL A 360 4.06 -9.50 -3.69
C VAL A 360 4.34 -8.54 -4.84
N ARG A 361 4.32 -7.23 -4.54
CA ARG A 361 4.37 -6.14 -5.54
C ARG A 361 5.79 -5.71 -5.93
N TRP A 362 6.76 -6.07 -5.10
CA TRP A 362 8.18 -5.75 -5.23
C TRP A 362 9.01 -6.85 -4.55
N ALA A 363 10.31 -6.85 -4.75
CA ALA A 363 11.24 -7.82 -4.18
C ALA A 363 11.52 -7.53 -2.69
N MET A 364 11.89 -8.56 -1.92
CA MET A 364 12.21 -8.45 -0.48
C MET A 364 13.17 -7.32 -0.10
N ASN A 365 14.12 -6.99 -0.98
CA ASN A 365 15.17 -5.99 -0.73
C ASN A 365 14.91 -4.67 -1.46
N ASP A 366 13.65 -4.36 -1.74
CA ASP A 366 13.26 -3.12 -2.42
C ASP A 366 13.79 -1.88 -1.68
N PRO A 367 14.65 -1.05 -2.32
CA PRO A 367 15.26 0.09 -1.63
C PRO A 367 14.26 1.14 -1.18
N LEU A 368 13.18 1.35 -1.94
CA LEU A 368 12.15 2.31 -1.57
C LEU A 368 11.43 1.89 -0.29
N GLU A 369 11.09 0.61 -0.12
CA GLU A 369 10.48 0.11 1.11
C GLU A 369 11.36 0.38 2.33
N ALA A 370 12.64 -0.01 2.28
CA ALA A 370 13.58 0.20 3.36
C ALA A 370 13.79 1.70 3.67
N LEU A 371 13.83 2.54 2.63
CA LEU A 371 13.93 3.99 2.77
C LEU A 371 12.71 4.56 3.48
N ILE A 372 11.49 4.26 3.02
CA ILE A 372 10.26 4.79 3.60
C ILE A 372 10.11 4.34 5.07
N SER A 373 10.46 3.09 5.37
CA SER A 373 10.50 2.56 6.74
C SER A 373 11.40 3.40 7.65
N ARG A 374 12.62 3.71 7.18
CA ARG A 374 13.56 4.58 7.90
C ARG A 374 13.07 6.02 7.99
N LEU A 375 12.60 6.63 6.90
CA LEU A 375 12.14 8.02 6.88
C LEU A 375 11.08 8.26 7.97
N PHE A 376 10.11 7.34 8.10
CA PHE A 376 8.96 7.51 8.99
C PHE A 376 8.98 6.64 10.25
N LEU A 377 10.12 5.99 10.57
CA LEU A 377 10.34 5.25 11.83
C LEU A 377 9.28 4.15 12.06
N LEU A 378 9.03 3.31 11.06
CA LEU A 378 7.96 2.30 11.10
C LEU A 378 8.36 1.00 11.78
N GLU A 379 9.64 0.64 11.64
CA GLU A 379 10.25 -0.49 12.33
C GLU A 379 10.67 -0.07 13.75
N ALA A 380 10.32 -0.90 14.72
CA ALA A 380 10.67 -0.73 16.13
C ALA A 380 11.06 -2.08 16.73
#